data_AF-A0A4V6PTW2-F1
#
_entry.id   AF-A0A4V6PTW2-F1
#
_cell.length_a   1.000
_cell.length_b   1.000
_cell.length_c   1.000
_cell.angle_alpha   90.00
_cell.angle_beta   90.00
_cell.angle_gamma   90.00
#
_symmetry.space_group_name_H-M   'P 1'
#
loop_
_entity.id
_entity.type
_entity.pdbx_description
1 polymer ?
#
loop_
_entity_poly.entity_id
_entity_poly.type
_entity_poly.pdbx_seq_one_letter_code
_entity_poly.pdbx_strand_id
1 'polypeptide(L)'
;MKSMTCKQLGGACDMVFKGNTFNEIAELSKAHGTHMLKQGDEAHLRAMEAMRDIMAKPSGLSDWMADKKRLFASLPEIDSE
;
A
#
# COMPACT_ATOMS: atom_id res chain seq x y z
N MET A 1 14.16 4.62 -9.38
CA MET A 1 13.14 4.62 -8.29
C MET A 1 11.78 4.30 -8.87
N LYS A 2 10.79 3.88 -8.07
CA LYS A 2 9.43 3.58 -8.57
C LYS A 2 8.37 4.30 -7.74
N SER A 3 7.15 4.36 -8.26
CA SER A 3 6.02 4.97 -7.58
C SER A 3 4.84 4.02 -7.49
N MET A 4 4.17 3.98 -6.34
CA MET A 4 2.90 3.28 -6.15
C MET A 4 1.90 4.19 -5.45
N THR A 5 0.62 4.00 -5.75
CA THR A 5 -0.46 4.72 -5.08
C THR A 5 -0.96 3.98 -3.84
N CYS A 6 -1.57 4.71 -2.91
CA CYS A 6 -2.24 4.15 -1.75
C CYS A 6 -3.28 3.10 -2.16
N LYS A 7 -4.10 3.36 -3.20
CA LYS A 7 -5.00 2.35 -3.80
C LYS A 7 -4.29 1.09 -4.28
N GLN A 8 -3.16 1.21 -4.99
CA GLN A 8 -2.39 0.03 -5.43
C GLN A 8 -1.88 -0.81 -4.25
N LEU A 9 -1.58 -0.15 -3.14
CA LEU A 9 -1.16 -0.75 -1.87
C LEU A 9 -2.33 -1.12 -0.95
N GLY A 10 -3.57 -1.16 -1.47
CA GLY A 10 -4.74 -1.59 -0.71
C GLY A 10 -5.36 -0.55 0.22
N GLY A 11 -4.98 0.72 0.09
CA GLY A 11 -5.64 1.86 0.74
C GLY A 11 -6.74 2.47 -0.11
N ALA A 12 -7.23 3.64 0.29
CA ALA A 12 -8.47 4.20 -0.28
C ALA A 12 -8.27 5.39 -1.23
N CYS A 13 -7.09 6.03 -1.22
CA CYS A 13 -6.84 7.27 -1.94
C CYS A 13 -5.77 7.14 -3.04
N ASP A 14 -5.62 8.19 -3.85
CA ASP A 14 -4.66 8.25 -4.96
C ASP A 14 -3.28 8.80 -4.53
N MET A 15 -2.97 8.86 -3.23
CA MET A 15 -1.69 9.36 -2.76
C MET A 15 -0.54 8.53 -3.34
N VAL A 16 0.39 9.18 -4.02
CA VAL A 16 1.55 8.55 -4.67
C VAL A 16 2.73 8.52 -3.71
N PHE A 17 3.23 7.32 -3.45
CA PHE A 17 4.47 7.07 -2.71
C PHE A 17 5.57 6.75 -3.69
N LYS A 18 6.75 7.35 -3.48
CA LYS A 18 7.95 7.10 -4.28
C LYS A 18 9.02 6.52 -3.38
N GLY A 19 9.74 5.51 -3.88
CA GLY A 19 10.82 4.86 -3.16
C GLY A 19 11.71 4.04 -4.08
N ASN A 20 12.89 3.69 -3.60
CA ASN A 20 13.82 2.82 -4.32
C ASN A 20 13.42 1.35 -4.14
N THR A 21 12.79 1.03 -3.01
CA THR A 21 12.33 -0.33 -2.68
C THR A 21 10.85 -0.36 -2.35
N PHE A 22 10.24 -1.53 -2.52
CA PHE A 22 8.88 -1.78 -2.04
C PHE A 22 8.75 -1.53 -0.53
N ASN A 23 9.79 -1.81 0.25
CA ASN A 23 9.76 -1.63 1.71
C ASN A 23 9.59 -0.16 2.09
N GLU A 24 10.36 0.75 1.47
CA GLU A 24 10.20 2.20 1.69
C GLU A 24 8.78 2.67 1.35
N ILE A 25 8.25 2.25 0.20
CA ILE A 25 6.88 2.58 -0.21
C ILE A 25 5.85 2.01 0.79
N ALA A 26 6.05 0.78 1.26
CA ALA A 26 5.16 0.14 2.22
C ALA A 26 5.16 0.87 3.57
N GLU A 27 6.33 1.33 4.04
CA GLU A 27 6.45 2.13 5.25
C GLU A 27 5.75 3.48 5.10
N LEU A 28 5.93 4.16 3.97
CA LEU A 28 5.22 5.42 3.67
C LEU A 28 3.70 5.21 3.65
N SER A 29 3.22 4.16 2.98
CA SER A 29 1.80 3.82 2.93
C SER A 29 1.24 3.46 4.30
N LYS A 30 2.02 2.77 5.15
CA LYS A 30 1.62 2.43 6.52
C LYS A 30 1.54 3.67 7.40
N ALA A 31 2.51 4.57 7.30
CA ALA A 31 2.50 5.84 8.03
C ALA A 31 1.30 6.70 7.61
N HIS A 32 1.04 6.79 6.31
CA HIS A 32 -0.14 7.47 5.76
C HIS A 32 -1.45 6.85 6.27
N GLY A 33 -1.61 5.53 6.16
CA GLY A 33 -2.81 4.84 6.64
C GLY A 33 -3.04 5.06 8.14
N THR A 34 -1.99 5.03 8.95
CA THR A 34 -2.08 5.31 10.40
C THR A 34 -2.50 6.75 10.68
N HIS A 35 -2.02 7.71 9.88
CA HIS A 35 -2.42 9.11 10.02
C HIS A 35 -3.89 9.32 9.66
N MET A 36 -4.36 8.75 8.54
CA MET A 36 -5.76 8.84 8.10
C MET A 36 -6.71 8.16 9.08
N LEU A 37 -6.29 7.05 9.68
CA LEU A 37 -7.05 6.37 10.74
C LEU A 37 -7.25 7.27 11.96
N LYS A 38 -6.20 8.01 12.37
CA LYS A 38 -6.29 8.97 13.48
C LYS A 38 -7.19 10.15 13.17
N GLN A 39 -7.29 10.54 11.91
CA GLN A 39 -8.22 11.59 11.47
C GLN A 39 -9.67 11.09 11.35
N GLY A 40 -9.90 9.78 11.42
CA GLY A 40 -11.24 9.19 11.27
C GLY A 40 -11.72 9.15 9.82
N ASP A 41 -10.81 9.05 8.85
CA ASP A 41 -11.18 8.95 7.43
C ASP A 41 -11.91 7.63 7.15
N GLU A 42 -13.20 7.74 6.78
CA GLU A 42 -14.07 6.58 6.54
C GLU A 42 -13.58 5.70 5.38
N ALA A 43 -12.96 6.30 4.35
CA ALA A 43 -12.48 5.56 3.20
C ALA A 43 -11.30 4.66 3.60
N HIS A 44 -10.34 5.18 4.37
CA HIS A 44 -9.22 4.41 4.91
C HIS A 44 -9.66 3.39 5.94
N LEU A 45 -10.70 3.67 6.75
CA LEU A 45 -11.29 2.70 7.67
C LEU A 45 -11.81 1.47 6.92
N ARG A 46 -12.56 1.67 5.82
CA ARG A 46 -13.04 0.57 4.96
C ARG A 46 -11.90 -0.22 4.32
N ALA A 47 -10.83 0.47 3.89
CA ALA A 47 -9.65 -0.20 3.37
C ALA A 47 -8.95 -1.07 4.43
N MET A 48 -8.91 -0.63 5.69
CA MET A 48 -8.41 -1.43 6.79
C MET A 48 -9.30 -2.64 7.09
N GLU A 49 -10.62 -2.53 6.96
CA GLU A 49 -11.53 -3.69 7.07
C GLU A 49 -11.22 -4.74 6.00
N ALA A 50 -11.04 -4.34 4.75
CA ALA A 50 -10.61 -5.26 3.69
C ALA A 50 -9.25 -5.91 3.99
N MET A 51 -8.33 -5.16 4.61
CA MET A 51 -7.05 -5.71 5.07
C MET A 51 -7.22 -6.72 6.21
N ARG A 52 -8.21 -6.54 7.10
CA ARG A 52 -8.56 -7.52 8.14
C ARG A 52 -9.10 -8.82 7.55
N ASP A 53 -9.92 -8.75 6.50
CA ASP A 53 -10.41 -9.95 5.80
C ASP A 53 -9.27 -10.74 5.15
N ILE A 54 -8.26 -10.04 4.63
CA ILE A 54 -7.04 -10.64 4.10
C ILE A 54 -6.24 -11.31 5.24
N MET A 55 -6.08 -10.63 6.38
CA MET A 55 -5.37 -11.18 7.55
C MET A 55 -6.11 -12.35 8.22
N ALA A 56 -7.44 -12.41 8.09
CA ALA A 56 -8.23 -13.53 8.59
C ALA A 56 -7.94 -14.84 7.82
N LYS A 57 -7.39 -14.74 6.61
CA LYS A 57 -6.96 -15.92 5.84
C LYS A 57 -5.54 -16.33 6.24
N PRO A 58 -5.26 -17.62 6.46
CA PRO A 58 -3.94 -18.09 6.91
C PRO A 58 -2.80 -17.75 5.93
N SER A 59 -3.07 -17.68 4.62
CA SER A 59 -2.10 -17.25 3.61
C SER A 59 -2.33 -15.83 3.10
N GLY A 60 -3.42 -15.16 3.51
CA GLY A 60 -3.88 -13.95 2.83
C GLY A 60 -2.87 -12.80 2.91
N LEU A 61 -2.25 -12.58 4.07
CA LEU A 61 -1.21 -11.56 4.21
C LEU A 61 0.01 -11.85 3.32
N SER A 62 0.45 -13.10 3.27
CA SER A 62 1.59 -13.53 2.46
C SER A 62 1.30 -13.40 0.96
N ASP A 63 0.12 -13.83 0.52
CA ASP A 63 -0.34 -13.72 -0.87
C ASP A 63 -0.46 -12.26 -1.29
N TRP A 64 -1.04 -11.42 -0.44
CA TRP A 64 -1.18 -9.99 -0.68
C TRP A 64 0.18 -9.30 -0.75
N MET A 65 1.08 -9.57 0.19
CA MET A 65 2.45 -9.03 0.15
C MET A 65 3.20 -9.45 -1.11
N ALA A 66 3.06 -10.71 -1.53
CA ALA A 66 3.69 -11.21 -2.75
C ALA A 66 3.11 -10.52 -4.00
N ASP A 67 1.79 -10.30 -4.03
CA ASP A 67 1.11 -9.54 -5.08
C ASP A 67 1.63 -8.10 -5.16
N LYS A 68 1.71 -7.39 -4.02
CA LYS A 68 2.18 -6.00 -3.99
C LYS A 68 3.64 -5.87 -4.39
N LYS A 69 4.49 -6.82 -3.99
CA LYS A 69 5.88 -6.88 -4.45
C LYS A 69 5.97 -7.12 -5.96
N ARG A 70 5.16 -8.02 -6.51
CA ARG A 70 5.10 -8.25 -7.97
C ARG A 70 4.63 -7.00 -8.71
N LEU A 71 3.61 -6.31 -8.19
CA LEU A 71 3.12 -5.06 -8.74
C LEU A 71 4.22 -3.98 -8.73
N PHE A 72 4.95 -3.83 -7.62
CA PHE A 72 6.10 -2.93 -7.56
C PHE A 72 7.16 -3.28 -8.62
N ALA A 73 7.49 -4.56 -8.75
CA ALA A 73 8.49 -5.02 -9.71
C ALA A 73 8.06 -4.78 -11.18
N SER A 74 6.76 -4.87 -11.48
CA SER A 74 6.23 -4.65 -12.84
C SER A 74 6.05 -3.18 -13.21
N LEU A 75 6.04 -2.27 -12.24
CA LEU A 75 5.93 -0.84 -12.51
C LEU A 75 7.21 -0.30 -13.18
N PRO A 76 7.09 0.68 -14.09
CA PRO A 76 8.25 1.30 -14.69
C PRO A 76 9.09 2.01 -13.62
N GLU A 77 10.40 2.06 -13.84
CA GLU A 77 11.24 3.01 -13.10
C GLU A 77 10.90 4.42 -13.58
N ILE A 78 10.65 5.30 -12.62
CA ILE A 78 10.59 6.73 -12.87
C ILE A 78 12.02 7.23 -12.74
N ASP A 79 12.61 7.57 -13.88
CA ASP A 79 13.86 8.31 -13.93
C ASP A 79 13.60 9.70 -13.35
N SER A 80 14.42 10.10 -12.39
CA SER A 80 14.44 11.48 -11.91
C SER A 80 15.48 12.18 -12.76
N GLU A 81 15.05 12.75 -13.90
CA GLU A 81 15.84 13.73 -14.64
C GLU A 81 16.25 14.91 -13.75
#